data_AF-A0A1V9YKP9-F1
#
_entry.id   AF-A0A1V9YKP9-F1
#
_cell.length_a   1.000
_cell.length_b   1.000
_cell.length_c   1.000
_cell.angle_alpha   90.00
_cell.angle_beta   90.00
_cell.angle_gamma   90.00
#
_symmetry.space_group_name_H-M   'P 1'
#
loop_
_entity.id
_entity.type
_entity.pdbx_description
1 polymer ?
#
loop_
_entity_poly.entity_id
_entity_poly.type
_entity_poly.pdbx_seq_one_letter_code
_entity_poly.pdbx_strand_id
1 'polypeptide(L)'
;MENGFLVVPLVAVFLQQLIAGSRAISIPDVRFNFNAQTDRDCQFKFRFTKSDIIELVRLFRLPDPVITANRYRASAVEATCIMLNRLAWPHRLGTMTQTFGRSREALSGIANYVMQHVYDTFGHLLIWDDQRLNSAWMERCAAAVYAKGAPLATCIGFID
;
A
#
# COMPACT_ATOMS: atom_id res chain seq x y z
N MET A 1 27.01 -46.18 12.00
CA MET A 1 25.84 -45.34 12.31
C MET A 1 26.30 -44.33 13.35
N GLU A 2 25.84 -43.07 13.30
CA GLU A 2 26.11 -41.95 14.27
C GLU A 2 26.90 -40.71 13.80
N ASN A 3 26.99 -40.40 12.50
CA ASN A 3 27.54 -39.09 12.05
C ASN A 3 26.48 -38.07 11.58
N GLY A 4 25.19 -38.38 11.71
CA GLY A 4 24.09 -37.56 11.15
C GLY A 4 23.48 -36.53 12.11
N PHE A 5 23.70 -36.65 13.43
CA PHE A 5 22.97 -35.86 14.43
C PHE A 5 23.61 -34.49 14.77
N LEU A 6 24.89 -34.29 14.45
CA LEU A 6 25.62 -33.04 14.75
C LEU A 6 25.69 -32.05 13.56
N VAL A 7 25.40 -32.50 12.34
CA VAL A 7 25.51 -31.65 11.14
C VAL A 7 24.31 -30.72 10.98
N VAL A 8 23.11 -31.21 11.29
CA VAL A 8 21.86 -30.42 11.23
C VAL A 8 21.88 -29.20 12.16
N PRO A 9 22.27 -29.31 13.45
CA PRO A 9 22.33 -28.13 14.32
C PRO A 9 23.43 -27.15 13.91
N LEU A 10 24.56 -27.63 13.36
CA LEU A 10 25.65 -26.75 12.94
C LEU A 10 25.26 -25.92 11.69
N VAL A 11 24.58 -26.54 10.73
CA VAL A 11 24.05 -25.84 9.54
C VAL A 11 22.96 -24.84 9.94
N ALA A 12 22.07 -25.22 10.88
CA ALA A 12 21.05 -24.31 11.40
C ALA A 12 21.68 -23.10 12.12
N VAL A 13 22.67 -23.33 12.99
CA VAL A 13 23.38 -22.26 13.70
C VAL A 13 24.17 -21.37 12.72
N PHE A 14 24.79 -21.95 11.69
CA PHE A 14 25.54 -21.19 10.68
C PHE A 14 24.63 -20.35 9.78
N LEU A 15 23.49 -20.90 9.35
CA LEU A 15 22.44 -20.14 8.65
C LEU A 15 21.89 -19.01 9.54
N GLN A 16 21.68 -19.28 10.82
CA GLN A 16 21.19 -18.30 11.79
C GLN A 16 22.21 -17.18 12.04
N GLN A 17 23.51 -17.49 12.05
CA GLN A 17 24.60 -16.50 12.13
C GLN A 17 24.73 -15.66 10.84
N LEU A 18 24.54 -16.26 9.66
CA LEU A 18 24.53 -15.54 8.38
C LEU A 18 23.31 -14.60 8.26
N ILE A 19 22.14 -15.02 8.76
CA ILE A 19 20.95 -14.16 8.86
C ILE A 19 21.17 -13.03 9.87
N ALA A 20 21.80 -13.31 11.03
CA ALA A 20 22.09 -12.32 12.06
C ALA A 20 23.11 -11.25 11.62
N GLY A 21 24.03 -11.58 10.70
CA GLY A 21 24.97 -10.62 10.09
C GLY A 21 24.41 -9.86 8.88
N SER A 22 23.26 -10.28 8.35
CA SER A 22 22.67 -9.68 7.15
C SER A 22 21.81 -8.47 7.51
N ARG A 23 22.03 -7.35 6.82
CA ARG A 23 21.10 -6.19 6.85
C ARG A 23 19.81 -6.46 6.04
N ALA A 24 19.65 -7.66 5.49
CA ALA A 24 18.46 -8.03 4.75
C ALA A 24 17.26 -8.17 5.70
N ILE A 25 16.13 -7.61 5.30
CA ILE A 25 14.89 -7.69 6.05
C ILE A 25 14.36 -9.13 5.94
N SER A 26 14.16 -9.79 7.08
CA SER A 26 13.53 -11.11 7.12
C SER A 26 12.11 -11.02 6.55
N ILE A 27 11.76 -11.88 5.60
CA ILE A 27 10.42 -11.92 5.01
C ILE A 27 9.61 -12.94 5.82
N PRO A 28 8.50 -12.55 6.47
CA PRO A 28 7.63 -13.51 7.13
C PRO A 28 7.09 -14.56 6.17
N ASP A 29 7.03 -15.80 6.62
CA ASP A 29 6.43 -16.90 5.84
C ASP A 29 4.88 -16.81 5.80
N VAL A 30 4.30 -15.90 6.59
CA VAL A 30 2.85 -15.65 6.65
C VAL A 30 2.48 -14.50 5.70
N ARG A 31 1.44 -14.69 4.89
CA ARG A 31 0.90 -13.66 3.99
C ARG A 31 -0.13 -12.77 4.68
N PHE A 32 -0.31 -11.56 4.14
CA PHE A 32 -1.33 -10.62 4.61
C PHE A 32 -2.73 -11.25 4.59
N ASN A 33 -3.42 -11.17 5.73
CA ASN A 33 -4.82 -11.59 5.84
C ASN A 33 -5.70 -10.36 6.08
N PHE A 34 -6.41 -9.93 5.04
CA PHE A 34 -7.35 -8.81 5.10
C PHE A 34 -8.50 -9.06 6.09
N ASN A 35 -9.00 -10.30 6.17
CA ASN A 35 -10.12 -10.65 7.04
C ASN A 35 -9.75 -10.51 8.52
N ALA A 36 -8.47 -10.74 8.87
CA ALA A 36 -7.96 -10.58 10.22
C ALA A 36 -7.72 -9.11 10.64
N GLN A 37 -7.82 -8.14 9.73
CA GLN A 37 -7.62 -6.72 10.08
C GLN A 37 -8.89 -6.14 10.71
N THR A 38 -8.74 -5.23 11.67
CA THR A 38 -9.83 -4.37 12.15
C THR A 38 -9.98 -3.12 11.28
N ASP A 39 -11.10 -2.40 11.40
CA ASP A 39 -11.26 -1.11 10.72
C ASP A 39 -10.23 -0.07 11.17
N ARG A 40 -9.87 -0.07 12.46
CA ARG A 40 -8.83 0.83 12.99
C ARG A 40 -7.47 0.53 12.36
N ASP A 41 -7.12 -0.74 12.22
CA ASP A 41 -5.87 -1.14 11.55
C ASP A 41 -5.88 -0.74 10.08
N CYS A 42 -7.01 -0.90 9.41
CA CYS A 42 -7.15 -0.51 8.01
C CYS A 42 -7.04 1.00 7.83
N GLN A 43 -7.69 1.80 8.67
CA GLN A 43 -7.57 3.25 8.63
C GLN A 43 -6.12 3.69 8.92
N PHE A 44 -5.47 3.07 9.90
CA PHE A 44 -4.08 3.39 10.22
C PHE A 44 -3.11 3.04 9.07
N LYS A 45 -3.25 1.85 8.47
CA LYS A 45 -2.33 1.36 7.44
C LYS A 45 -2.63 1.90 6.04
N PHE A 46 -3.91 2.12 5.73
CA PHE A 46 -4.38 2.37 4.36
C PHE A 46 -5.16 3.67 4.22
N ARG A 47 -5.49 4.36 5.33
CA ARG A 47 -6.37 5.56 5.38
C ARG A 47 -7.84 5.31 5.01
N PHE A 48 -8.23 4.05 4.89
CA PHE A 48 -9.58 3.62 4.50
C PHE A 48 -10.12 2.53 5.44
N THR A 49 -11.43 2.48 5.63
CA THR A 49 -12.08 1.37 6.36
C THR A 49 -12.09 0.08 5.54
N LYS A 50 -12.47 -1.05 6.13
CA LYS A 50 -12.58 -2.31 5.37
C LYS A 50 -13.61 -2.22 4.27
N SER A 51 -14.77 -1.62 4.55
CA SER A 51 -15.83 -1.44 3.55
C SER A 51 -15.36 -0.55 2.40
N ASP A 52 -14.63 0.52 2.69
CA ASP A 52 -14.09 1.40 1.65
C ASP A 52 -13.09 0.66 0.77
N ILE A 53 -12.21 -0.17 1.35
CA ILE A 53 -11.24 -0.95 0.58
C ILE A 53 -11.94 -1.94 -0.35
N ILE A 54 -13.00 -2.61 0.11
CA ILE A 54 -13.78 -3.51 -0.74
C ILE A 54 -14.48 -2.74 -1.87
N GLU A 55 -15.02 -1.56 -1.58
CA GLU A 55 -15.64 -0.73 -2.62
C GLU A 55 -14.58 -0.21 -3.62
N LEU A 56 -13.39 0.18 -3.15
CA LEU A 56 -12.27 0.57 -4.01
C LEU A 56 -11.84 -0.59 -4.92
N VAL A 57 -11.75 -1.81 -4.41
CA VAL A 57 -11.45 -3.00 -5.23
C VAL A 57 -12.48 -3.16 -6.35
N ARG A 58 -13.76 -3.02 -6.04
CA ARG A 58 -14.85 -3.06 -7.03
C ARG A 58 -14.75 -1.94 -8.06
N LEU A 59 -14.49 -0.71 -7.60
CA LEU A 59 -14.41 0.48 -8.44
C LEU A 59 -13.18 0.49 -9.34
N PHE A 60 -12.03 0.02 -8.85
CA PHE A 60 -10.80 -0.06 -9.63
C PHE A 60 -10.84 -1.14 -10.72
N ARG A 61 -11.80 -2.07 -10.65
CA ARG A 61 -12.00 -3.13 -11.66
C ARG A 61 -10.69 -3.90 -11.94
N LEU A 62 -9.95 -4.21 -10.88
CA LEU A 62 -8.71 -4.96 -10.98
C LEU A 62 -8.99 -6.41 -11.39
N PRO A 63 -8.12 -7.06 -12.19
CA PRO A 63 -8.18 -8.49 -12.37
C PRO A 63 -7.94 -9.21 -11.04
N ASP A 64 -8.64 -10.32 -10.81
CA ASP A 64 -8.41 -11.17 -9.64
C ASP A 64 -8.09 -12.61 -10.11
N PRO A 65 -6.85 -13.10 -9.93
CA PRO A 65 -5.74 -12.44 -9.26
C PRO A 65 -5.04 -11.39 -10.13
N VAL A 66 -4.42 -10.41 -9.47
CA VAL A 66 -3.44 -9.50 -10.09
C VAL A 66 -2.17 -10.29 -10.37
N ILE A 67 -1.72 -10.28 -11.63
CA ILE A 67 -0.50 -10.93 -12.09
C ILE A 67 0.38 -9.89 -12.78
N THR A 68 1.54 -9.61 -12.19
CA THR A 68 2.52 -8.67 -12.77
C THR A 68 3.34 -9.32 -13.89
N ALA A 69 4.05 -8.53 -14.70
CA ALA A 69 4.98 -9.03 -15.72
C ALA A 69 6.07 -9.95 -15.15
N ASN A 70 6.51 -9.66 -13.92
CA ASN A 70 7.47 -10.49 -13.18
C ASN A 70 6.81 -11.69 -12.46
N ARG A 71 5.56 -12.01 -12.82
CA ARG A 71 4.76 -13.14 -12.32
C ARG A 71 4.44 -13.12 -10.84
N TYR A 72 4.60 -11.97 -10.17
CA TYR A 72 4.06 -11.81 -8.81
C TYR A 72 2.54 -11.86 -8.86
N ARG A 73 1.95 -12.66 -7.96
CA ARG A 73 0.51 -12.91 -7.85
C ARG A 73 -0.03 -12.37 -6.53
N ALA A 74 -1.14 -11.65 -6.54
CA ALA A 74 -1.87 -11.23 -5.34
C ALA A 74 -3.37 -11.24 -5.62
N SER A 75 -4.20 -11.41 -4.59
CA SER A 75 -5.63 -11.14 -4.76
C SER A 75 -5.85 -9.66 -5.03
N ALA A 76 -6.96 -9.30 -5.68
CA ALA A 76 -7.29 -7.90 -5.93
C ALA A 76 -7.33 -7.08 -4.63
N VAL A 77 -7.84 -7.65 -3.53
CA VAL A 77 -7.88 -7.01 -2.21
C VAL A 77 -6.47 -6.76 -1.66
N GLU A 78 -5.61 -7.77 -1.68
CA GLU A 78 -4.23 -7.62 -1.19
C GLU A 78 -3.45 -6.62 -2.04
N ALA A 79 -3.60 -6.68 -3.37
CA ALA A 79 -2.95 -5.76 -4.30
C ALA A 79 -3.37 -4.29 -4.06
N THR A 80 -4.67 -4.05 -3.84
CA THR A 80 -5.18 -2.74 -3.45
C THR A 80 -4.60 -2.28 -2.12
N CYS A 81 -4.58 -3.13 -1.09
CA CYS A 81 -3.96 -2.80 0.20
C CYS A 81 -2.46 -2.47 0.07
N ILE A 82 -1.72 -3.20 -0.78
CA ILE A 82 -0.31 -2.93 -1.07
C ILE A 82 -0.14 -1.54 -1.70
N MET A 83 -0.98 -1.18 -2.68
CA MET A 83 -0.93 0.14 -3.31
C MET A 83 -1.28 1.25 -2.30
N LEU A 84 -2.39 1.11 -1.56
CA LEU A 84 -2.84 2.10 -0.58
C LEU A 84 -1.80 2.32 0.51
N ASN A 85 -1.20 1.25 1.02
CA ASN A 85 -0.16 1.35 2.04
C ASN A 85 1.11 2.05 1.53
N ARG A 86 1.42 1.91 0.22
CA ARG A 86 2.56 2.60 -0.40
C ARG A 86 2.28 4.07 -0.66
N LEU A 87 1.02 4.45 -0.87
CA LEU A 87 0.58 5.83 -1.04
C LEU A 87 0.39 6.56 0.30
N ALA A 88 0.12 5.84 1.39
CA ALA A 88 -0.02 6.41 2.71
C ALA A 88 1.34 6.86 3.29
N TRP A 89 1.46 8.13 3.68
CA TRP A 89 2.64 8.65 4.38
C TRP A 89 2.56 8.42 5.90
N PRO A 90 3.71 8.20 6.59
CA PRO A 90 5.03 7.82 6.08
C PRO A 90 5.16 6.29 5.95
N HIS A 91 5.73 5.79 4.84
CA HIS A 91 5.95 4.35 4.70
C HIS A 91 7.25 3.96 4.01
N ARG A 92 7.87 2.85 4.46
CA ARG A 92 9.09 2.27 3.87
C ARG A 92 8.78 0.89 3.30
N LEU A 93 9.36 0.52 2.15
CA LEU A 93 9.19 -0.85 1.60
C LEU A 93 9.59 -1.96 2.59
N GLY A 94 10.52 -1.67 3.49
CA GLY A 94 10.91 -2.60 4.54
C GLY A 94 9.80 -2.90 5.56
N THR A 95 9.00 -1.90 5.94
CA THR A 95 7.87 -2.10 6.85
C THR A 95 6.72 -2.85 6.17
N MET A 96 6.55 -2.67 4.87
CA MET A 96 5.61 -3.45 4.06
C MET A 96 5.96 -4.93 4.03
N THR A 97 7.27 -5.26 4.01
CA THR A 97 7.74 -6.66 3.97
C THR A 97 7.19 -7.45 5.15
N GLN A 98 7.20 -6.87 6.35
CA GLN A 98 6.65 -7.47 7.56
C GLN A 98 5.12 -7.57 7.53
N THR A 99 4.45 -6.57 6.96
CA THR A 99 2.98 -6.53 6.93
C THR A 99 2.40 -7.51 5.92
N PHE A 100 3.06 -7.66 4.77
CA PHE A 100 2.54 -8.42 3.64
C PHE A 100 3.16 -9.79 3.46
N GLY A 101 4.27 -10.09 4.13
CA GLY A 101 5.00 -11.34 3.95
C GLY A 101 5.51 -11.50 2.52
N ARG A 102 5.92 -10.40 1.88
CA ARG A 102 6.37 -10.37 0.49
C ARG A 102 7.69 -9.63 0.38
N SER A 103 8.52 -10.05 -0.58
CA SER A 103 9.77 -9.35 -0.86
C SER A 103 9.51 -7.92 -1.33
N ARG A 104 10.51 -7.05 -1.18
CA ARG A 104 10.42 -5.63 -1.59
C ARG A 104 10.13 -5.49 -3.09
N GLU A 105 10.69 -6.39 -3.89
CA GLU A 105 10.53 -6.45 -5.34
C GLU A 105 9.09 -6.83 -5.70
N ALA A 106 8.52 -7.83 -5.02
CA ALA A 106 7.13 -8.23 -5.20
C ALA A 106 6.17 -7.10 -4.82
N LEU A 107 6.41 -6.45 -3.69
CA LEU A 107 5.61 -5.32 -3.23
C LEU A 107 5.67 -4.13 -4.19
N SER A 108 6.88 -3.80 -4.67
CA SER A 108 7.06 -2.72 -5.63
C SER A 108 6.37 -3.03 -6.96
N GLY A 109 6.56 -4.25 -7.48
CA GLY A 109 5.96 -4.68 -8.74
C GLY A 109 4.42 -4.68 -8.69
N ILE A 110 3.83 -5.16 -7.60
CA ILE A 110 2.38 -5.19 -7.43
C ILE A 110 1.83 -3.77 -7.26
N ALA A 111 2.41 -2.96 -6.39
CA ALA A 111 1.97 -1.58 -6.20
C ALA A 111 2.03 -0.79 -7.51
N ASN A 112 3.11 -0.91 -8.28
CA ASN A 112 3.26 -0.21 -9.57
C ASN A 112 2.24 -0.72 -10.59
N TYR A 113 1.99 -2.04 -10.66
CA TYR A 113 0.97 -2.59 -11.54
C TYR A 113 -0.41 -2.01 -11.24
N VAL A 114 -0.83 -2.01 -9.97
CA VAL A 114 -2.14 -1.49 -9.58
C VAL A 114 -2.23 0.02 -9.84
N MET A 115 -1.17 0.77 -9.52
CA MET A 115 -1.12 2.21 -9.77
C MET A 115 -1.20 2.54 -11.26
N GLN A 116 -0.49 1.78 -12.11
CA GLN A 116 -0.57 1.93 -13.56
C GLN A 116 -1.97 1.59 -14.08
N HIS A 117 -2.57 0.49 -13.63
CA HIS A 117 -3.93 0.10 -14.01
C HIS A 117 -4.95 1.20 -13.66
N VAL A 118 -4.87 1.75 -12.45
CA VAL A 118 -5.73 2.85 -12.01
C VAL A 118 -5.48 4.10 -12.86
N TYR A 119 -4.22 4.43 -13.16
CA TYR A 119 -3.88 5.58 -14.00
C TYR A 119 -4.38 5.41 -15.44
N ASP A 120 -4.21 4.24 -16.05
CA ASP A 120 -4.67 4.00 -17.42
C ASP A 120 -6.20 4.05 -17.51
N THR A 121 -6.89 3.62 -16.46
CA THR A 121 -8.36 3.61 -16.41
C THR A 121 -8.94 4.98 -16.07
N PHE A 122 -8.36 5.69 -15.12
CA PHE A 122 -8.94 6.89 -14.49
C PHE A 122 -8.07 8.14 -14.59
N GLY A 123 -6.90 8.08 -15.22
CA GLY A 123 -5.95 9.20 -15.30
C GLY A 123 -6.53 10.43 -16.00
N HIS A 124 -7.50 10.23 -16.90
CA HIS A 124 -8.25 11.32 -17.51
C HIS A 124 -9.06 12.15 -16.49
N LEU A 125 -9.42 11.58 -15.33
CA LEU A 125 -10.09 12.29 -14.23
C LEU A 125 -9.12 13.11 -13.37
N LEU A 126 -7.81 12.91 -13.52
CA LEU A 126 -6.80 13.73 -12.87
C LEU A 126 -6.54 15.03 -13.62
N ILE A 127 -7.04 15.15 -14.86
CA ILE A 127 -7.09 16.41 -15.57
C ILE A 127 -8.13 17.29 -14.88
N TRP A 128 -7.82 18.57 -14.76
CA TRP A 128 -8.66 19.55 -14.09
C TRP A 128 -10.14 19.44 -14.49
N ASP A 129 -10.99 19.09 -13.52
CA ASP A 129 -12.44 19.01 -13.66
C ASP A 129 -13.06 20.39 -13.43
N ASP A 130 -13.14 21.19 -14.49
CA ASP A 130 -13.70 22.55 -14.44
C ASP A 130 -15.21 22.56 -14.18
N GLN A 131 -15.91 21.44 -14.36
CA GLN A 131 -17.34 21.33 -14.07
C GLN A 131 -17.57 21.25 -12.56
N ARG A 132 -16.81 20.39 -11.86
CA ARG A 132 -16.97 20.17 -10.42
C ARG A 132 -16.15 21.14 -9.58
N LEU A 133 -14.92 21.45 -10.03
CA LEU A 133 -13.97 22.30 -9.33
C LEU A 133 -13.97 23.74 -9.86
N ASN A 134 -15.10 24.23 -10.38
CA ASN A 134 -15.24 25.59 -10.93
C ASN A 134 -14.87 26.73 -9.94
N SER A 135 -14.82 27.97 -10.45
CA SER A 135 -14.54 29.18 -9.66
C SER A 135 -15.43 29.30 -8.42
N ALA A 136 -16.73 29.00 -8.54
CA ALA A 136 -17.64 29.07 -7.41
C ALA A 136 -17.31 28.03 -6.32
N TRP A 137 -16.84 26.83 -6.70
CA TRP A 137 -16.32 25.85 -5.75
C TRP A 137 -15.05 26.34 -5.06
N MET A 138 -14.10 26.89 -5.82
CA MET A 138 -12.87 27.47 -5.27
C MET A 138 -13.15 28.58 -4.27
N GLU A 139 -14.03 29.53 -4.61
CA GLU A 139 -14.41 30.64 -3.73
C GLU A 139 -15.02 30.15 -2.42
N ARG A 140 -15.91 29.14 -2.48
CA ARG A 140 -16.49 28.53 -1.27
C ARG A 140 -15.43 27.88 -0.40
N CYS A 141 -14.49 27.15 -0.99
CA CYS A 141 -13.38 26.53 -0.27
C CYS A 141 -12.46 27.58 0.37
N ALA A 142 -12.06 28.61 -0.39
CA ALA A 142 -11.22 29.70 0.11
C ALA A 142 -11.87 30.46 1.26
N ALA A 143 -13.16 30.81 1.12
CA ALA A 143 -13.92 31.45 2.17
C ALA A 143 -14.01 30.58 3.43
N ALA A 144 -14.25 29.28 3.28
CA ALA A 144 -14.34 28.36 4.41
C ALA A 144 -13.00 28.22 5.15
N VAL A 145 -11.89 28.12 4.42
CA VAL A 145 -10.54 28.03 4.98
C VAL A 145 -10.14 29.34 5.67
N TYR A 146 -10.40 30.49 5.05
CA TYR A 146 -10.15 31.81 5.66
C TYR A 146 -10.99 32.03 6.92
N ALA A 147 -12.27 31.64 6.90
CA ALA A 147 -13.16 31.72 8.06
C ALA A 147 -12.68 30.84 9.25
N LYS A 148 -11.87 29.82 8.98
CA LYS A 148 -11.20 29.00 10.01
C LYS A 148 -9.91 29.62 10.56
N GLY A 149 -9.54 30.82 10.10
CA GLY A 149 -8.38 31.57 10.58
C GLY A 149 -7.12 31.37 9.72
N ALA A 150 -7.23 30.78 8.53
CA ALA A 150 -6.10 30.74 7.62
C ALA A 150 -5.74 32.17 7.16
N PRO A 151 -4.44 32.51 7.04
CA PRO A 151 -4.01 33.87 6.72
C PRO A 151 -4.29 34.28 5.26
N LEU A 152 -4.50 33.31 4.38
CA LEU A 152 -4.71 33.54 2.95
C LEU A 152 -6.18 33.42 2.59
N ALA A 153 -6.73 34.48 1.99
CA ALA A 153 -8.10 34.49 1.46
C ALA A 153 -8.28 33.67 0.17
N THR A 154 -7.20 33.05 -0.34
CA THR A 154 -7.16 32.31 -1.61
C THR A 154 -6.82 30.82 -1.43
N CYS A 155 -6.63 30.35 -0.20
CA CYS A 155 -6.29 28.96 0.07
C CYS A 155 -7.53 28.06 -0.04
N ILE A 156 -7.60 27.20 -1.06
CA ILE A 156 -8.77 26.32 -1.31
C ILE A 156 -8.66 24.95 -0.64
N GLY A 157 -7.53 24.63 -0.01
CA GLY A 157 -7.31 23.32 0.61
C GLY A 157 -5.84 23.12 1.00
N PHE A 158 -5.58 22.01 1.67
CA PHE A 158 -4.24 21.62 2.13
C PHE A 158 -3.87 20.25 1.56
N ILE A 159 -2.57 20.05 1.37
CA ILE A 159 -2.01 18.72 1.16
C ILE A 159 -1.82 18.16 2.57
N ASP A 160 -2.67 17.20 2.97
CA ASP A 160 -2.44 16.41 4.19
C ASP A 160 -1.33 15.38 3.98
#